data_AF-A0A6I3X100-F1
#
_entry.id   AF-A0A6I3X100-F1
#
_cell.length_a   1.000
_cell.length_b   1.000
_cell.length_c   1.000
_cell.angle_alpha   90.00
_cell.angle_beta   90.00
_cell.angle_gamma   90.00
#
_symmetry.space_group_name_H-M   'P 1'
#
loop_
_entity.id
_entity.type
_entity.pdbx_description
1 polymer ?
#
loop_
_entity_poly.entity_id
_entity_poly.type
_entity_poly.pdbx_seq_one_letter_code
_entity_poly.pdbx_strand_id
1 'polypeptide(L)'
;GDIDEYRRRIREAETPKGHIAGRDDPIDIAIMKLRPGDVIYVRKGKYAGRAAVISTANRKGGTRVNVITTRRDLLMLAGTDFPEAPTALGRIDLPVEFAPDRNDYQREVALRLDKAKLTARPAGKRLAAVSDDGYHPVEDDPDLKHRLKAAAQAERIGREVDEIRTRVKGRSQSIARDFDRVLGILTAWGYVDGWTLTDAGNMLARTFHESDLLIVECVRQGLLDDLDPATLAGLMSVFVYEHRSSDEPPLPWFPNNAVRKRWLQIAALSADLREIEEEDGLIVHRAPDPTFLAIAFAWAAGEGFAEVVEAEELSGGDFVRTIKQLIDLLRQLAIVAPVAATRRCADQAAEALFRGVIAASSAIEIEVEPIAVEAPPAGGAVGG
;
A
#
# COMPACT_ATOMS: atom_id res chain seq x y z
N GLY A 1 48.20 1.74 10.90
CA GLY A 1 47.47 2.96 10.51
C GLY A 1 45.98 2.71 10.59
N ASP A 2 45.16 3.76 10.50
CA ASP A 2 43.70 3.66 10.55
C ASP A 2 43.16 3.15 9.19
N ILE A 3 42.38 2.06 9.23
CA ILE A 3 41.76 1.45 8.05
C ILE A 3 40.66 2.35 7.47
N ASP A 4 39.99 3.13 8.32
CA ASP A 4 38.92 4.02 7.89
C ASP A 4 39.47 5.24 7.15
N GLU A 5 40.65 5.73 7.53
CA GLU A 5 41.39 6.79 6.83
C GLU A 5 41.85 6.33 5.44
N TYR A 6 42.44 5.13 5.34
CA TYR A 6 42.84 4.54 4.06
C TYR A 6 41.67 4.37 3.09
N ARG A 7 40.54 3.85 3.58
CA ARG A 7 39.33 3.65 2.75
C ARG A 7 38.64 4.95 2.38
N ARG A 8 38.80 6.02 3.19
CA ARG A 8 38.31 7.36 2.85
C ARG A 8 39.13 7.97 1.72
N ARG A 9 40.46 7.84 1.76
CA ARG A 9 41.35 8.25 0.66
C ARG A 9 41.04 7.54 -0.66
N ILE A 10 40.77 6.23 -0.63
CA ILE A 10 40.36 5.49 -1.83
C ILE A 10 39.02 6.02 -2.37
N ARG A 11 38.01 6.25 -1.51
CA ARG A 11 36.70 6.79 -1.92
C ARG A 11 36.79 8.23 -2.46
N GLU A 12 37.62 9.07 -1.85
CA GLU A 12 37.87 10.46 -2.29
C GLU A 12 38.64 10.51 -3.61
N ALA A 13 39.54 9.57 -3.87
CA ALA A 13 40.20 9.40 -5.16
C ALA A 13 39.24 8.88 -6.26
N GLU A 14 38.21 8.12 -5.90
CA GLU A 14 37.22 7.56 -6.83
C GLU A 14 36.02 8.49 -7.15
N THR A 15 35.80 9.57 -6.38
CA THR A 15 34.63 10.46 -6.55
C THR A 15 35.06 11.87 -7.01
N PRO A 16 34.89 12.26 -8.30
CA PRO A 16 35.22 13.61 -8.75
C PRO A 16 34.24 14.65 -8.19
N LYS A 17 34.77 15.80 -7.75
CA LYS A 17 34.01 16.96 -7.27
C LYS A 17 32.95 17.40 -8.31
N GLY A 18 31.67 17.41 -7.92
CA GLY A 18 30.55 17.73 -8.79
C GLY A 18 30.61 19.14 -9.39
N HIS A 19 30.38 19.24 -10.71
CA HIS A 19 30.19 20.49 -11.44
C HIS A 19 28.75 21.01 -11.27
N ILE A 20 28.59 22.33 -11.15
CA ILE A 20 27.27 23.01 -11.11
C ILE A 20 26.89 23.35 -12.57
N ALA A 21 25.81 22.74 -13.08
CA ALA A 21 25.36 22.91 -14.45
C ALA A 21 24.68 24.28 -14.70
N GLY A 22 25.15 25.02 -15.71
CA GLY A 22 24.55 26.24 -16.23
C GLY A 22 24.09 26.07 -17.68
N ARG A 23 23.15 26.89 -18.14
CA ARG A 23 22.48 26.75 -19.47
C ARG A 23 23.41 26.93 -20.69
N ASP A 24 24.60 27.49 -20.48
CA ASP A 24 25.67 27.67 -21.49
C ASP A 24 26.85 26.69 -21.29
N ASP A 25 26.66 25.63 -20.51
CA ASP A 25 27.69 24.63 -20.26
C ASP A 25 28.01 23.85 -21.57
N PRO A 26 29.30 23.79 -22.00
CA PRO A 26 29.70 23.01 -23.17
C PRO A 26 29.27 21.53 -23.11
N ILE A 27 29.10 20.97 -21.91
CA ILE A 27 28.60 19.61 -21.72
C ILE A 27 27.12 19.52 -22.09
N ASP A 28 26.29 20.44 -21.60
CA ASP A 28 24.86 20.46 -21.92
C ASP A 28 24.63 20.68 -23.43
N ILE A 29 25.42 21.56 -24.05
CA ILE A 29 25.40 21.78 -25.50
C ILE A 29 25.79 20.50 -26.27
N ALA A 30 26.76 19.74 -25.78
CA ALA A 30 27.16 18.48 -26.39
C ALA A 30 26.09 17.39 -26.23
N ILE A 31 25.42 17.32 -25.07
CA ILE A 31 24.30 16.41 -24.85
C ILE A 31 23.14 16.75 -25.80
N MET A 32 22.84 18.04 -26.02
CA MET A 32 21.81 18.47 -26.96
C MET A 32 22.08 18.03 -28.41
N LYS A 33 23.35 17.83 -28.78
CA LYS A 33 23.74 17.39 -30.14
C LYS A 33 23.60 15.89 -30.36
N LEU A 34 23.45 15.10 -29.29
CA LEU A 34 23.29 13.65 -29.38
C LEU A 34 21.92 13.28 -29.94
N ARG A 35 21.89 12.27 -30.81
CA ARG A 35 20.68 11.74 -31.45
C ARG A 35 20.42 10.30 -31.02
N PRO A 36 19.14 9.85 -31.05
CA PRO A 36 18.82 8.43 -30.92
C PRO A 36 19.64 7.57 -31.88
N GLY A 37 20.29 6.55 -31.34
CA GLY A 37 21.21 5.65 -32.03
C GLY A 37 22.69 6.04 -31.89
N ASP A 38 23.03 7.23 -31.40
CA ASP A 38 24.43 7.59 -31.18
C ASP A 38 25.05 6.73 -30.06
N VAL A 39 26.31 6.37 -30.22
CA VAL A 39 27.06 5.60 -29.22
C VAL A 39 27.98 6.52 -28.46
N ILE A 40 27.85 6.57 -27.13
CA ILE A 40 28.71 7.36 -26.24
C ILE A 40 29.42 6.44 -25.23
N TYR A 41 30.39 7.01 -24.51
CA TYR A 41 31.07 6.32 -23.42
C TYR A 41 30.70 6.93 -22.08
N VAL A 42 30.19 6.09 -21.17
CA VAL A 42 29.79 6.49 -19.81
C VAL A 42 30.92 6.13 -18.84
N ARG A 43 31.25 7.05 -17.92
CA ARG A 43 32.31 6.87 -16.89
C ARG A 43 31.75 6.69 -15.47
N LYS A 44 30.47 6.38 -15.34
CA LYS A 44 29.72 6.33 -14.06
C LYS A 44 29.89 5.00 -13.33
N GLY A 45 30.94 4.87 -12.50
CA GLY A 45 31.14 3.74 -11.59
C GLY A 45 30.97 2.37 -12.25
N LYS A 46 30.09 1.52 -11.69
CA LYS A 46 29.81 0.17 -12.22
C LYS A 46 29.18 0.12 -13.62
N TYR A 47 28.69 1.26 -14.12
CA TYR A 47 28.08 1.41 -15.44
C TYR A 47 29.07 1.94 -16.50
N ALA A 48 30.36 1.99 -16.17
CA ALA A 48 31.39 2.45 -17.10
C ALA A 48 31.44 1.55 -18.35
N GLY A 49 31.32 2.16 -19.53
CA GLY A 49 31.28 1.42 -20.79
C GLY A 49 30.55 2.14 -21.92
N ARG A 50 30.41 1.41 -23.05
CA ARG A 50 29.65 1.87 -24.22
C ARG A 50 28.16 1.93 -23.87
N ALA A 51 27.50 2.99 -24.31
CA ALA A 51 26.06 3.14 -24.17
C ALA A 51 25.46 3.73 -25.45
N ALA A 52 24.29 3.23 -25.85
CA ALA A 52 23.52 3.75 -26.98
C ALA A 52 22.51 4.79 -26.49
N VAL A 53 22.48 5.94 -27.14
CA VAL A 53 21.51 7.01 -26.88
C VAL A 53 20.15 6.59 -27.41
N ILE A 54 19.14 6.64 -26.53
CA ILE A 54 17.76 6.27 -26.84
C ILE A 54 16.91 7.52 -27.08
N SER A 55 17.06 8.52 -26.22
CA SER A 55 16.39 9.81 -26.37
C SER A 55 17.12 10.91 -25.62
N THR A 56 16.93 12.14 -26.06
CA THR A 56 17.36 13.36 -25.37
C THR A 56 16.12 14.17 -24.98
N ALA A 57 16.12 14.74 -23.78
CA ALA A 57 15.01 15.53 -23.26
C ALA A 57 15.54 16.81 -22.63
N ASN A 58 14.92 17.95 -22.97
CA ASN A 58 15.24 19.24 -22.38
C ASN A 58 14.17 19.63 -21.37
N ARG A 59 14.55 19.95 -20.12
CA ARG A 59 13.64 20.39 -19.06
C ARG A 59 14.21 21.62 -18.36
N LYS A 60 13.40 22.31 -17.55
CA LYS A 60 13.79 23.51 -16.79
C LYS A 60 15.04 23.35 -15.87
N GLY A 61 15.52 22.12 -15.64
CA GLY A 61 16.69 21.79 -14.83
C GLY A 61 17.86 21.13 -15.58
N GLY A 62 18.00 21.36 -16.88
CA GLY A 62 19.12 20.89 -17.70
C GLY A 62 18.75 19.83 -18.74
N THR A 63 19.69 19.54 -19.65
CA THR A 63 19.49 18.53 -20.71
C THR A 63 19.79 17.14 -20.16
N ARG A 64 18.90 16.19 -20.43
CA ARG A 64 19.08 14.78 -20.02
C ARG A 64 19.12 13.88 -21.24
N VAL A 65 19.88 12.81 -21.13
CA VAL A 65 19.99 11.77 -22.15
C VAL A 65 19.70 10.41 -21.53
N ASN A 66 18.79 9.68 -22.16
CA ASN A 66 18.51 8.29 -21.83
C ASN A 66 19.40 7.39 -22.67
N VAL A 67 20.08 6.46 -22.02
CA VAL A 67 21.02 5.55 -22.67
C VAL A 67 20.82 4.11 -22.20
N ILE A 68 21.12 3.15 -23.08
CA ILE A 68 21.19 1.72 -22.74
C ILE A 68 22.63 1.26 -22.82
N THR A 69 23.14 0.63 -21.75
CA THR A 69 24.51 0.08 -21.71
C THR A 69 24.59 -1.29 -22.39
N THR A 70 25.80 -1.77 -22.67
CA THR A 70 26.03 -3.17 -23.12
C THR A 70 25.56 -4.21 -22.11
N ARG A 71 25.40 -3.84 -20.84
CA ARG A 71 24.87 -4.68 -19.76
C ARG A 71 23.34 -4.60 -19.62
N ARG A 72 22.67 -3.88 -20.52
CA ARG A 72 21.21 -3.67 -20.56
C ARG A 72 20.67 -2.76 -19.46
N ASP A 73 21.53 -1.94 -18.86
CA ASP A 73 21.07 -0.92 -17.90
C ASP A 73 20.50 0.26 -18.67
N LEU A 74 19.25 0.63 -18.36
CA LEU A 74 18.64 1.88 -18.81
C LEU A 74 19.02 2.99 -17.81
N LEU A 75 19.73 4.01 -18.29
CA LEU A 75 20.24 5.10 -17.47
C LEU A 75 19.74 6.44 -18.00
N MET A 76 19.40 7.33 -17.09
CA MET A 76 19.18 8.75 -17.37
C MET A 76 20.40 9.52 -16.87
N LEU A 77 21.11 10.18 -17.78
CA LEU A 77 22.31 10.97 -17.48
C LEU A 77 22.01 12.47 -17.68
N ALA A 78 22.51 13.29 -16.77
CA ALA A 78 22.49 14.75 -16.85
C ALA A 78 23.91 15.31 -17.05
N GLY A 79 24.05 16.61 -17.33
CA GLY A 79 25.37 17.25 -17.51
C GLY A 79 26.36 16.95 -16.36
N THR A 80 25.87 16.85 -15.12
CA THR A 80 26.68 16.52 -13.93
C THR A 80 27.29 15.11 -13.95
N ASP A 81 26.76 14.20 -14.78
CA ASP A 81 27.28 12.83 -14.90
C ASP A 81 28.45 12.73 -15.91
N PHE A 82 28.78 13.82 -16.60
CA PHE A 82 29.85 13.85 -17.59
C PHE A 82 31.04 14.68 -17.07
N PRO A 83 32.25 14.09 -16.99
CA PRO A 83 33.46 14.85 -16.61
C PRO A 83 33.98 15.75 -17.74
N GLU A 84 33.62 15.46 -18.99
CA GLU A 84 33.99 16.18 -20.21
C GLU A 84 32.80 16.11 -21.19
N ALA A 85 32.72 17.04 -22.13
CA ALA A 85 31.64 17.09 -23.12
C ALA A 85 31.55 15.77 -23.93
N PRO A 86 30.41 15.06 -23.92
CA PRO A 86 30.29 13.77 -24.59
C PRO A 86 30.38 13.92 -26.11
N THR A 87 31.09 12.99 -26.76
CA THR A 87 31.20 12.91 -28.22
C THR A 87 30.65 11.57 -28.70
N ALA A 88 29.89 11.57 -29.80
CA ALA A 88 29.40 10.35 -30.42
C ALA A 88 30.56 9.57 -31.07
N LEU A 89 30.79 8.33 -30.61
CA LEU A 89 31.84 7.42 -31.07
C LEU A 89 31.45 6.65 -32.35
N GLY A 90 30.16 6.65 -32.66
CA GLY A 90 29.54 5.97 -33.79
C GLY A 90 28.03 5.97 -33.65
N ARG A 91 27.35 5.23 -34.52
CA ARG A 91 25.89 5.13 -34.52
C ARG A 91 25.45 3.69 -34.72
N ILE A 92 24.36 3.31 -34.07
CA ILE A 92 23.64 2.06 -34.27
C ILE A 92 22.21 2.35 -34.68
N ASP A 93 21.62 1.44 -35.45
CA ASP A 93 20.19 1.48 -35.75
C ASP A 93 19.41 0.93 -34.56
N LEU A 94 18.53 1.74 -34.00
CA LEU A 94 17.62 1.31 -32.94
C LEU A 94 16.51 0.41 -33.50
N PRO A 95 15.92 -0.49 -32.71
CA PRO A 95 14.75 -1.26 -33.13
C PRO A 95 13.58 -0.34 -33.53
N VAL A 96 12.82 -0.76 -34.55
CA VAL A 96 11.73 0.03 -35.15
C VAL A 96 10.58 0.24 -34.15
N GLU A 97 10.25 -0.79 -33.38
CA GLU A 97 9.30 -0.66 -32.26
C GLU A 97 9.99 -0.04 -31.06
N PHE A 98 9.68 1.23 -30.79
CA PHE A 98 10.26 1.97 -29.68
C PHE A 98 9.62 1.56 -28.35
N ALA A 99 10.26 0.62 -27.64
CA ALA A 99 9.80 0.15 -26.33
C ALA A 99 10.97 -0.02 -25.34
N PRO A 100 11.59 1.09 -24.87
CA PRO A 100 12.82 1.07 -24.09
C PRO A 100 12.74 0.34 -22.74
N ASP A 101 11.55 0.18 -22.19
CA ASP A 101 11.31 -0.51 -20.91
C ASP A 101 11.15 -2.03 -21.06
N ARG A 102 11.00 -2.54 -22.30
CA ARG A 102 10.89 -3.99 -22.52
C ARG A 102 12.25 -4.66 -22.60
N ASN A 103 12.36 -5.84 -21.99
CA ASN A 103 13.60 -6.63 -21.93
C ASN A 103 14.13 -7.07 -23.30
N ASP A 104 13.25 -7.36 -24.26
CA ASP A 104 13.60 -7.74 -25.62
C ASP A 104 14.21 -6.58 -26.42
N TYR A 105 13.65 -5.37 -26.29
CA TYR A 105 14.22 -4.15 -26.85
C TYR A 105 15.62 -3.87 -26.29
N GLN A 106 15.79 -3.90 -24.96
CA GLN A 106 17.08 -3.66 -24.32
C GLN A 106 18.14 -4.68 -24.72
N ARG A 107 17.75 -5.96 -24.85
CA ARG A 107 18.62 -7.04 -25.32
C ARG A 107 19.09 -6.81 -26.75
N GLU A 108 18.18 -6.42 -27.65
CA GLU A 108 18.50 -6.15 -29.05
C GLU A 108 19.42 -4.94 -29.21
N VAL A 109 19.15 -3.85 -28.49
CA VAL A 109 20.03 -2.67 -28.45
C VAL A 109 21.43 -3.03 -27.96
N ALA A 110 21.55 -3.80 -26.87
CA ALA A 110 22.83 -4.24 -26.34
C ALA A 110 23.62 -5.11 -27.34
N LEU A 111 22.95 -6.00 -28.07
CA LEU A 111 23.57 -6.83 -29.11
C LEU A 111 24.11 -5.99 -30.28
N ARG A 112 23.35 -4.99 -30.73
CA ARG A 112 23.78 -4.06 -31.80
C ARG A 112 24.92 -3.17 -31.35
N LEU A 113 24.87 -2.69 -30.11
CA LEU A 113 25.92 -1.90 -29.48
C LEU A 113 27.24 -2.66 -29.35
N ASP A 114 27.19 -3.96 -29.04
CA ASP A 114 28.38 -4.79 -28.94
C ASP A 114 29.06 -5.00 -30.29
N LYS A 115 28.26 -5.19 -31.36
CA LYS A 115 28.70 -5.37 -32.75
C LYS A 115 29.07 -4.09 -33.49
N ALA A 116 28.83 -2.92 -32.89
CA ALA A 116 29.05 -1.63 -33.53
C ALA A 116 30.55 -1.37 -33.79
N LYS A 117 30.91 -1.06 -35.04
CA LYS A 117 32.26 -0.58 -35.40
C LYS A 117 32.35 0.91 -35.07
N LEU A 118 33.11 1.25 -34.04
CA LEU A 118 33.26 2.62 -33.55
C LEU A 118 34.55 3.25 -34.06
N THR A 119 34.54 4.57 -34.22
CA THR A 119 35.78 5.32 -34.47
C THR A 119 36.69 5.24 -33.25
N ALA A 120 37.95 4.85 -33.46
CA ALA A 120 38.93 4.82 -32.39
C ALA A 120 39.16 6.24 -31.88
N ARG A 121 39.03 6.43 -30.57
CA ARG A 121 39.35 7.69 -29.88
C ARG A 121 40.74 8.17 -30.33
N PRO A 122 40.94 9.42 -30.80
CA PRO A 122 42.28 9.97 -30.86
C PRO A 122 42.82 9.97 -29.43
N ALA A 123 43.97 9.34 -29.20
CA ALA A 123 44.61 9.23 -27.91
C ALA A 123 44.86 10.63 -27.32
N GLY A 124 43.85 11.18 -26.66
CA GLY A 124 43.91 12.45 -25.96
C GLY A 124 44.91 12.29 -24.84
N LYS A 125 45.98 13.09 -24.93
CA LYS A 125 46.93 13.47 -23.87
C LYS A 125 46.57 12.85 -22.52
N ARG A 126 47.42 11.92 -22.08
CA ARG A 126 47.58 11.63 -20.65
C ARG A 126 47.71 12.98 -19.96
N LEU A 127 46.64 13.44 -19.30
CA LEU A 127 46.80 14.44 -18.26
C LEU A 127 47.81 13.83 -17.29
N ALA A 128 48.82 14.64 -16.97
CA ALA A 128 49.91 14.29 -16.10
C ALA A 128 49.38 13.47 -14.91
N ALA A 129 50.05 12.36 -14.64
CA ALA A 129 49.96 11.71 -13.36
C ALA A 129 50.13 12.79 -12.30
N VAL A 130 49.08 13.02 -11.52
CA VAL A 130 49.25 13.59 -10.19
C VAL A 130 49.95 12.47 -9.43
N SER A 131 51.28 12.52 -9.47
CA SER A 131 52.12 11.89 -8.47
C SER A 131 51.78 12.54 -7.13
N ASP A 132 51.05 11.82 -6.30
CA ASP A 132 51.03 12.06 -4.86
C ASP A 132 51.49 10.75 -4.20
N ASP A 133 52.69 10.82 -3.64
CA ASP A 133 53.26 9.78 -2.79
C ASP A 133 52.30 9.49 -1.64
N GLY A 134 52.08 8.22 -1.32
CA GLY A 134 51.22 7.87 -0.21
C GLY A 134 51.18 6.40 0.10
N TYR A 135 52.35 5.76 0.26
CA TYR A 135 52.45 4.46 0.90
C TYR A 135 51.71 4.51 2.25
N HIS A 136 50.54 3.87 2.33
CA HIS A 136 49.77 3.89 3.56
C HIS A 136 50.30 2.81 4.50
N PRO A 137 50.61 3.08 5.79
CA PRO A 137 51.14 2.08 6.75
C PRO A 137 50.24 0.86 7.02
N VAL A 138 49.12 0.76 6.32
CA VAL A 138 48.13 -0.33 6.37
C VAL A 138 48.33 -1.29 5.19
N GLU A 139 49.04 -0.86 4.13
CA GLU A 139 49.43 -1.71 2.97
C GLU A 139 50.43 -2.80 3.34
N ASP A 140 51.19 -2.60 4.42
CA ASP A 140 52.12 -3.58 5.02
C ASP A 140 51.46 -4.62 5.94
N ASP A 141 50.16 -4.52 6.20
CA ASP A 141 49.47 -5.41 7.11
C ASP A 141 49.21 -6.77 6.43
N PRO A 142 49.79 -7.89 6.91
CA PRO A 142 49.57 -9.21 6.31
C PRO A 142 48.10 -9.65 6.35
N ASP A 143 47.31 -9.12 7.31
CA ASP A 143 45.89 -9.41 7.47
C ASP A 143 44.98 -8.34 6.85
N LEU A 144 45.53 -7.40 6.08
CA LEU A 144 44.80 -6.29 5.47
C LEU A 144 43.53 -6.74 4.77
N LYS A 145 43.62 -7.80 3.97
CA LYS A 145 42.48 -8.35 3.21
C LYS A 145 41.36 -8.84 4.12
N HIS A 146 41.71 -9.49 5.24
CA HIS A 146 40.75 -9.95 6.23
C HIS A 146 40.12 -8.77 6.97
N ARG A 147 40.91 -7.76 7.36
CA ARG A 147 40.41 -6.57 8.04
C ARG A 147 39.53 -5.70 7.14
N LEU A 148 39.88 -5.54 5.87
CA LEU A 148 39.03 -4.86 4.87
C LEU A 148 37.70 -5.59 4.66
N LYS A 149 37.72 -6.93 4.61
CA LYS A 149 36.49 -7.75 4.50
C LYS A 149 35.62 -7.61 5.75
N ALA A 150 36.22 -7.65 6.94
CA ALA A 150 35.52 -7.46 8.21
C ALA A 150 34.91 -6.05 8.31
N ALA A 151 35.65 -5.01 7.92
CA ALA A 151 35.17 -3.64 7.90
C ALA A 151 34.04 -3.43 6.86
N ALA A 152 34.12 -4.05 5.69
CA ALA A 152 33.05 -4.03 4.70
C ALA A 152 31.79 -4.77 5.21
N GLN A 153 31.96 -5.88 5.93
CA GLN A 153 30.87 -6.60 6.57
C GLN A 153 30.23 -5.78 7.71
N ALA A 154 31.03 -5.11 8.53
CA ALA A 154 30.55 -4.22 9.58
C ALA A 154 29.77 -3.02 9.01
N GLU A 155 30.26 -2.39 7.93
CA GLU A 155 29.53 -1.33 7.22
C GLU A 155 28.21 -1.85 6.63
N ARG A 156 28.19 -3.06 6.05
CA ARG A 156 26.95 -3.68 5.53
C ARG A 156 25.93 -3.89 6.64
N ILE A 157 26.35 -4.50 7.75
CA ILE A 157 25.48 -4.73 8.92
C ILE A 157 25.03 -3.39 9.51
N GLY A 158 25.92 -2.39 9.56
CA GLY A 158 25.57 -1.03 10.00
C GLY A 158 24.47 -0.40 9.15
N ARG A 159 24.57 -0.50 7.82
CA ARG A 159 23.51 -0.03 6.91
C ARG A 159 22.20 -0.80 7.09
N GLU A 160 22.25 -2.13 7.24
CA GLU A 160 21.06 -2.94 7.52
C GLU A 160 20.38 -2.53 8.83
N VAL A 161 21.17 -2.28 9.89
CA VAL A 161 20.67 -1.78 11.17
C VAL A 161 20.05 -0.39 11.02
N ASP A 162 20.68 0.52 10.28
CA ASP A 162 20.16 1.88 10.06
C ASP A 162 18.88 1.88 9.20
N GLU A 163 18.81 1.02 8.19
CA GLU A 163 17.60 0.80 7.38
C GLU A 163 16.46 0.26 8.25
N ILE A 164 16.72 -0.75 9.08
CA ILE A 164 15.73 -1.31 10.02
C ILE A 164 15.28 -0.23 11.01
N ARG A 165 16.21 0.53 11.60
CA ARG A 165 15.90 1.64 12.52
C ARG A 165 15.04 2.71 11.88
N THR A 166 15.35 3.08 10.64
CA THR A 166 14.58 4.06 9.87
C THR A 166 13.17 3.55 9.59
N ARG A 167 13.03 2.28 9.21
CA ARG A 167 11.73 1.63 8.98
C ARG A 167 10.88 1.58 10.25
N VAL A 168 11.48 1.21 11.38
CA VAL A 168 10.81 1.18 12.69
C VAL A 168 10.35 2.59 13.09
N LYS A 169 11.25 3.59 13.02
CA LYS A 169 10.90 4.99 13.32
C LYS A 169 9.77 5.50 12.43
N GLY A 170 9.82 5.22 11.13
CA GLY A 170 8.76 5.60 10.18
C GLY A 170 7.40 4.98 10.54
N ARG A 171 7.38 3.68 10.89
CA ARG A 171 6.15 2.98 11.28
C ARG A 171 5.59 3.45 12.62
N SER A 172 6.43 3.73 13.61
CA SER A 172 5.98 4.28 14.90
C SER A 172 5.42 5.69 14.74
N GLN A 173 6.01 6.50 13.85
CA GLN A 173 5.49 7.85 13.56
C GLN A 173 4.19 7.84 12.76
N SER A 174 3.94 6.84 11.90
CA SER A 174 2.67 6.75 11.18
C SER A 174 1.52 6.42 12.14
N ILE A 175 1.70 5.43 13.02
CA ILE A 175 0.67 5.02 13.99
C ILE A 175 0.29 6.18 14.92
N ALA A 176 1.26 6.93 15.43
CA ALA A 176 0.97 8.09 16.28
C ALA A 176 0.16 9.16 15.54
N ARG A 177 0.49 9.45 14.27
CA ARG A 177 -0.25 10.43 13.47
C ARG A 177 -1.66 9.94 13.13
N ASP A 178 -1.82 8.67 12.79
CA ASP A 178 -3.13 8.07 12.52
C ASP A 178 -4.00 8.11 13.78
N PHE A 179 -3.41 7.82 14.94
CA PHE A 179 -4.09 7.94 16.22
C PHE A 179 -4.51 9.39 16.54
N ASP A 180 -3.63 10.36 16.32
CA ASP A 180 -3.94 11.79 16.54
C ASP A 180 -5.07 12.26 15.62
N ARG A 181 -5.11 11.79 14.37
CA ARG A 181 -6.19 12.08 13.41
C ARG A 181 -7.52 11.49 13.85
N VAL A 182 -7.54 10.21 14.24
CA VAL A 182 -8.73 9.56 14.79
C VAL A 182 -9.21 10.29 16.04
N LEU A 183 -8.32 10.66 16.96
CA LEU A 183 -8.67 11.47 18.12
C LEU A 183 -9.24 12.84 17.73
N GLY A 184 -8.74 13.46 16.66
CA GLY A 184 -9.29 14.69 16.10
C GLY A 184 -10.76 14.55 15.73
N ILE A 185 -11.10 13.53 14.95
CA ILE A 185 -12.50 13.23 14.56
C ILE A 185 -13.36 12.94 15.78
N LEU A 186 -12.90 12.03 16.66
CA LEU A 186 -13.65 11.63 17.85
C LEU A 186 -13.88 12.80 18.82
N THR A 187 -12.93 13.72 18.93
CA THR A 187 -13.09 14.95 19.73
C THR A 187 -14.09 15.90 19.06
N ALA A 188 -13.96 16.14 17.76
CA ALA A 188 -14.84 17.03 17.02
C ALA A 188 -16.31 16.57 17.05
N TRP A 189 -16.55 15.25 17.05
CA TRP A 189 -17.88 14.65 17.09
C TRP A 189 -18.39 14.39 18.52
N GLY A 190 -17.59 14.72 19.54
CA GLY A 190 -17.99 14.64 20.95
C GLY A 190 -18.03 13.22 21.52
N TYR A 191 -17.19 12.32 21.02
CA TYR A 191 -16.93 10.99 21.60
C TYR A 191 -15.87 11.04 22.70
N VAL A 192 -14.96 12.02 22.63
CA VAL A 192 -13.88 12.21 23.59
C VAL A 192 -13.89 13.65 24.10
N ASP A 193 -13.75 13.82 25.41
CA ASP A 193 -13.45 15.10 26.05
C ASP A 193 -12.11 14.99 26.77
N GLY A 194 -11.08 15.62 26.18
CA GLY A 194 -9.69 15.50 26.63
C GLY A 194 -9.18 14.06 26.58
N TRP A 195 -9.03 13.44 27.74
CA TRP A 195 -8.58 12.04 27.90
C TRP A 195 -9.68 11.11 28.41
N THR A 196 -10.94 11.55 28.35
CA THR A 196 -12.10 10.82 28.88
C THR A 196 -13.11 10.54 27.78
N LEU A 197 -13.73 9.36 27.84
CA LEU A 197 -14.84 9.00 26.94
C LEU A 197 -16.12 9.67 27.41
N THR A 198 -16.86 10.27 26.49
CA THR A 198 -18.24 10.70 26.71
C THR A 198 -19.18 9.50 26.75
N ASP A 199 -20.47 9.69 27.02
CA ASP A 199 -21.45 8.60 26.94
C ASP A 199 -21.49 7.95 25.54
N ALA A 200 -21.33 8.77 24.49
CA ALA A 200 -21.21 8.27 23.13
C ALA A 200 -19.88 7.58 22.85
N GLY A 201 -18.77 8.06 23.43
CA GLY A 201 -17.49 7.37 23.39
C GLY A 201 -17.57 5.97 24.01
N ASN A 202 -18.28 5.85 25.14
CA ASN A 202 -18.53 4.56 25.79
C ASN A 202 -19.42 3.64 24.96
N MET A 203 -20.40 4.19 24.23
CA MET A 203 -21.23 3.43 23.29
C MET A 203 -20.38 2.90 22.14
N LEU A 204 -19.58 3.76 21.50
CA LEU A 204 -18.67 3.40 20.42
C LEU A 204 -17.65 2.33 20.85
N ALA A 205 -17.06 2.46 22.04
CA ALA A 205 -16.12 1.47 22.57
C ALA A 205 -16.74 0.08 22.81
N ARG A 206 -18.07 -0.05 22.78
CA ARG A 206 -18.80 -1.31 22.93
C ARG A 206 -19.44 -1.80 21.62
N THR A 207 -19.26 -1.07 20.53
CA THR A 207 -19.72 -1.44 19.19
C THR A 207 -18.54 -1.99 18.40
N PHE A 208 -18.64 -3.24 17.96
CA PHE A 208 -17.61 -3.95 17.21
C PHE A 208 -18.09 -4.15 15.78
N HIS A 209 -17.73 -3.22 14.91
CA HIS A 209 -18.06 -3.26 13.48
C HIS A 209 -17.06 -2.40 12.68
N GLU A 210 -16.86 -2.69 11.40
CA GLU A 210 -16.00 -1.88 10.50
C GLU A 210 -16.57 -0.47 10.19
N SER A 211 -17.79 -0.19 10.64
CA SER A 211 -18.51 1.08 10.44
C SER A 211 -19.16 1.50 11.76
N ASP A 212 -18.49 1.18 12.88
CA ASP A 212 -18.94 1.45 14.24
C ASP A 212 -19.31 2.91 14.47
N LEU A 213 -18.47 3.85 14.00
CA LEU A 213 -18.69 5.28 14.11
C LEU A 213 -19.98 5.72 13.41
N LEU A 214 -20.19 5.26 12.18
CA LEU A 214 -21.42 5.51 11.42
C LEU A 214 -22.66 4.94 12.13
N ILE A 215 -22.57 3.68 12.60
CA ILE A 215 -23.68 3.02 13.30
C ILE A 215 -24.04 3.79 14.58
N VAL A 216 -23.05 4.18 15.38
CA VAL A 216 -23.28 4.90 16.62
C VAL A 216 -23.84 6.30 16.35
N GLU A 217 -23.41 6.97 15.29
CA GLU A 217 -23.99 8.26 14.93
C GLU A 217 -25.44 8.11 14.43
N CYS A 218 -25.78 7.03 13.73
CA CYS A 218 -27.17 6.70 13.40
C CYS A 218 -28.03 6.50 14.67
N VAL A 219 -27.47 5.85 15.71
CA VAL A 219 -28.13 5.70 17.01
C VAL A 219 -28.30 7.04 17.72
N ARG A 220 -27.25 7.89 17.73
CA ARG A 220 -27.29 9.22 18.35
C ARG A 220 -28.32 10.14 17.71
N GLN A 221 -28.51 10.05 16.40
CA GLN A 221 -29.50 10.80 15.65
C GLN A 221 -30.92 10.19 15.69
N GLY A 222 -31.10 9.06 16.40
CA GLY A 222 -32.40 8.40 16.54
C GLY A 222 -32.92 7.78 15.23
N LEU A 223 -32.05 7.51 14.26
CA LEU A 223 -32.46 6.97 12.95
C LEU A 223 -32.99 5.53 13.06
N LEU A 224 -32.66 4.84 14.14
CA LEU A 224 -33.04 3.45 14.42
C LEU A 224 -34.19 3.33 15.43
N ASP A 225 -34.71 4.46 15.93
CA ASP A 225 -35.79 4.49 16.91
C ASP A 225 -37.16 4.39 16.23
N ASP A 226 -38.18 3.98 17.00
CA ASP A 226 -39.58 3.87 16.55
C ASP A 226 -39.76 3.04 15.26
N LEU A 227 -39.12 1.88 15.23
CA LEU A 227 -39.23 0.86 14.20
C LEU A 227 -39.84 -0.42 14.77
N ASP A 228 -40.52 -1.18 13.93
CA ASP A 228 -40.85 -2.58 14.24
C ASP A 228 -39.65 -3.49 13.96
N PRO A 229 -39.61 -4.71 14.55
CA PRO A 229 -38.46 -5.60 14.43
C PRO A 229 -38.05 -5.93 12.99
N ALA A 230 -39.00 -6.14 12.08
CA ALA A 230 -38.69 -6.48 10.69
C ALA A 230 -38.10 -5.28 9.94
N THR A 231 -38.68 -4.09 10.15
CA THR A 231 -38.14 -2.85 9.59
C THR A 231 -36.75 -2.52 10.13
N LEU A 232 -36.51 -2.73 11.43
CA LEU A 232 -35.18 -2.52 12.03
C LEU A 232 -34.16 -3.51 11.45
N ALA A 233 -34.51 -4.78 11.30
CA ALA A 233 -33.65 -5.79 10.67
C ALA A 233 -33.27 -5.39 9.25
N GLY A 234 -34.25 -4.98 8.43
CA GLY A 234 -33.99 -4.47 7.08
C GLY A 234 -33.05 -3.27 7.09
N LEU A 235 -33.33 -2.25 7.91
CA LEU A 235 -32.50 -1.04 7.92
C LEU A 235 -31.09 -1.30 8.45
N MET A 236 -30.90 -2.23 9.39
CA MET A 236 -29.59 -2.61 9.91
C MET A 236 -28.80 -3.48 8.93
N SER A 237 -29.46 -4.15 7.98
CA SER A 237 -28.76 -5.00 7.02
C SER A 237 -27.81 -4.22 6.10
N VAL A 238 -28.03 -2.91 5.98
CA VAL A 238 -27.20 -2.05 5.14
C VAL A 238 -25.76 -1.93 5.61
N PHE A 239 -25.50 -2.21 6.89
CA PHE A 239 -24.16 -2.18 7.45
C PHE A 239 -23.44 -3.50 7.30
N VAL A 240 -24.11 -4.61 7.00
CA VAL A 240 -23.46 -5.93 6.93
C VAL A 240 -23.30 -6.43 5.51
N TYR A 241 -24.26 -6.14 4.63
CA TYR A 241 -24.24 -6.63 3.25
C TYR A 241 -23.44 -5.72 2.32
N GLU A 242 -22.88 -6.32 1.27
CA GLU A 242 -22.20 -5.66 0.18
C GLU A 242 -22.58 -6.37 -1.12
N HIS A 243 -23.16 -5.64 -2.07
CA HIS A 243 -23.41 -6.17 -3.40
C HIS A 243 -22.07 -6.37 -4.12
N ARG A 244 -21.76 -7.63 -4.47
CA ARG A 244 -20.47 -8.04 -5.06
C ARG A 244 -20.55 -8.41 -6.54
N SER A 245 -21.71 -8.22 -7.18
CA SER A 245 -21.85 -8.48 -8.62
C SER A 245 -21.23 -7.36 -9.46
N SER A 246 -20.77 -7.73 -10.65
CA SER A 246 -20.42 -6.77 -11.70
C SER A 246 -21.64 -6.09 -12.32
N ASP A 247 -22.82 -6.67 -12.12
CA ASP A 247 -24.08 -6.11 -12.61
C ASP A 247 -24.55 -4.95 -11.72
N GLU A 248 -25.32 -4.04 -12.32
CA GLU A 248 -25.87 -2.90 -11.60
C GLU A 248 -26.73 -3.38 -10.42
N PRO A 249 -26.53 -2.86 -9.20
CA PRO A 249 -27.28 -3.29 -8.04
C PRO A 249 -28.79 -3.08 -8.26
N PRO A 250 -29.63 -4.01 -7.77
CA PRO A 250 -31.07 -3.87 -7.89
C PRO A 250 -31.54 -2.58 -7.20
N LEU A 251 -32.65 -2.04 -7.69
CA LEU A 251 -33.27 -0.87 -7.06
C LEU A 251 -33.70 -1.24 -5.64
N PRO A 252 -33.24 -0.50 -4.61
CA PRO A 252 -33.57 -0.85 -3.24
C PRO A 252 -35.06 -0.66 -2.98
N TRP A 253 -35.65 -1.65 -2.34
CA TRP A 253 -37.02 -1.60 -1.84
C TRP A 253 -37.06 -1.07 -0.41
N PHE A 254 -38.15 -0.40 -0.02
CA PHE A 254 -38.37 0.07 1.35
C PHE A 254 -39.82 -0.20 1.77
N PRO A 255 -40.07 -0.65 3.02
CA PRO A 255 -41.43 -0.92 3.51
C PRO A 255 -42.38 0.29 3.44
N ASN A 256 -41.83 1.49 3.65
CA ASN A 256 -42.56 2.75 3.58
C ASN A 256 -41.62 3.95 3.36
N ASN A 257 -42.20 5.12 3.10
CA ASN A 257 -41.45 6.35 2.86
C ASN A 257 -40.62 6.83 4.06
N ALA A 258 -41.03 6.52 5.29
CA ALA A 258 -40.26 6.91 6.48
C ALA A 258 -38.94 6.13 6.56
N VAL A 259 -38.95 4.83 6.24
CA VAL A 259 -37.73 4.01 6.15
C VAL A 259 -36.83 4.50 5.02
N ARG A 260 -37.40 4.80 3.85
CA ARG A 260 -36.63 5.40 2.74
C ARG A 260 -35.95 6.72 3.15
N LYS A 261 -36.64 7.57 3.91
CA LYS A 261 -36.08 8.83 4.41
C LYS A 261 -34.93 8.58 5.39
N ARG A 262 -35.10 7.65 6.34
CA ARG A 262 -34.05 7.25 7.28
C ARG A 262 -32.83 6.69 6.54
N TRP A 263 -33.03 5.83 5.55
CA TRP A 263 -31.95 5.36 4.67
C TRP A 263 -31.17 6.51 4.02
N LEU A 264 -31.87 7.49 3.43
CA LEU A 264 -31.21 8.64 2.80
C LEU A 264 -30.40 9.47 3.81
N GLN A 265 -30.86 9.56 5.07
CA GLN A 265 -30.10 10.21 6.14
C GLN A 265 -28.85 9.41 6.51
N ILE A 266 -28.94 8.08 6.59
CA ILE A 266 -27.78 7.20 6.82
C ILE A 266 -26.76 7.34 5.68
N ALA A 267 -27.23 7.33 4.42
CA ALA A 267 -26.37 7.47 3.26
C ALA A 267 -25.68 8.83 3.20
N ALA A 268 -26.39 9.92 3.52
CA ALA A 268 -25.81 11.25 3.62
C ALA A 268 -24.76 11.33 4.74
N LEU A 269 -25.08 10.79 5.93
CA LEU A 269 -24.15 10.74 7.05
C LEU A 269 -22.88 9.95 6.73
N SER A 270 -23.02 8.83 6.02
CA SER A 270 -21.87 8.06 5.53
C SER A 270 -21.04 8.88 4.55
N ALA A 271 -21.66 9.59 3.60
CA ALA A 271 -20.94 10.43 2.65
C ALA A 271 -20.13 11.53 3.36
N ASP A 272 -20.75 12.24 4.32
CA ASP A 272 -20.09 13.28 5.11
C ASP A 272 -18.90 12.72 5.91
N LEU A 273 -19.08 11.54 6.54
CA LEU A 273 -18.01 10.88 7.29
C LEU A 273 -16.86 10.43 6.37
N ARG A 274 -17.18 9.90 5.18
CA ARG A 274 -16.16 9.47 4.22
C ARG A 274 -15.34 10.63 3.71
N GLU A 275 -15.95 11.80 3.48
CA GLU A 275 -15.23 13.02 3.11
C GLU A 275 -14.20 13.39 4.19
N ILE A 276 -14.60 13.36 5.46
CA ILE A 276 -13.70 13.63 6.60
C ILE A 276 -12.58 12.59 6.69
N GLU A 277 -12.90 11.30 6.54
CA GLU A 277 -11.90 10.22 6.55
C GLU A 277 -10.88 10.37 5.41
N GLU A 278 -11.32 10.78 4.22
CA GLU A 278 -10.45 11.04 3.06
C GLU A 278 -9.57 12.27 3.28
N GLU A 279 -10.12 13.38 3.78
CA GLU A 279 -9.39 14.61 4.07
C GLU A 279 -8.29 14.39 5.13
N ASP A 280 -8.57 13.61 6.17
CA ASP A 280 -7.61 13.27 7.22
C ASP A 280 -6.67 12.12 6.83
N GLY A 281 -6.87 11.51 5.66
CA GLY A 281 -6.04 10.42 5.15
C GLY A 281 -6.11 9.16 6.01
N LEU A 282 -7.30 8.87 6.54
CA LEU A 282 -7.63 7.66 7.29
C LEU A 282 -8.13 6.55 6.36
N ILE A 283 -8.32 5.36 6.92
CA ILE A 283 -9.00 4.27 6.22
C ILE A 283 -10.48 4.64 6.14
N VAL A 284 -10.98 4.78 4.91
CA VAL A 284 -12.38 5.11 4.64
C VAL A 284 -13.25 3.89 4.90
N HIS A 285 -14.35 4.07 5.64
CA HIS A 285 -15.29 2.98 5.91
C HIS A 285 -16.04 2.55 4.65
N ARG A 286 -16.55 1.32 4.66
CA ARG A 286 -17.41 0.81 3.59
C ARG A 286 -18.73 1.57 3.59
N ALA A 287 -19.16 2.06 2.43
CA ALA A 287 -20.50 2.63 2.30
C ALA A 287 -21.57 1.59 2.69
N PRO A 288 -22.66 2.03 3.33
CA PRO A 288 -23.79 1.15 3.58
C PRO A 288 -24.50 0.80 2.26
N ASP A 289 -25.12 -0.38 2.20
CA ASP A 289 -25.73 -0.91 0.99
C ASP A 289 -27.21 -1.31 1.22
N PRO A 290 -28.19 -0.69 0.54
CA PRO A 290 -29.61 -0.94 0.80
C PRO A 290 -30.18 -2.17 0.08
N THR A 291 -29.40 -2.88 -0.74
CA THR A 291 -29.91 -3.97 -1.61
C THR A 291 -30.43 -5.18 -0.82
N PHE A 292 -29.83 -5.50 0.33
CA PHE A 292 -30.28 -6.63 1.17
C PHE A 292 -31.49 -6.30 2.07
N LEU A 293 -31.95 -5.04 2.09
CA LEU A 293 -32.97 -4.57 3.03
C LEU A 293 -34.27 -5.37 2.89
N ALA A 294 -34.72 -5.61 1.66
CA ALA A 294 -35.96 -6.34 1.38
C ALA A 294 -35.89 -7.78 1.88
N ILE A 295 -34.76 -8.46 1.62
CA ILE A 295 -34.48 -9.82 2.04
C ILE A 295 -34.51 -9.93 3.58
N ALA A 296 -33.77 -9.07 4.27
CA ALA A 296 -33.72 -9.06 5.74
C ALA A 296 -35.09 -8.74 6.36
N PHE A 297 -35.84 -7.82 5.77
CA PHE A 297 -37.21 -7.50 6.20
C PHE A 297 -38.14 -8.72 6.05
N ALA A 298 -38.21 -9.32 4.86
CA ALA A 298 -39.07 -10.47 4.58
C ALA A 298 -38.73 -11.66 5.49
N TRP A 299 -37.44 -11.91 5.69
CA TRP A 299 -36.98 -12.95 6.61
C TRP A 299 -37.36 -12.65 8.07
N ALA A 300 -37.20 -11.44 8.56
CA ALA A 300 -37.65 -11.08 9.90
C ALA A 300 -39.19 -11.11 10.04
N ALA A 301 -39.92 -10.83 8.97
CA ALA A 301 -41.38 -10.88 8.92
C ALA A 301 -41.96 -12.31 8.88
N GLY A 302 -41.11 -13.32 8.63
CA GLY A 302 -41.50 -14.74 8.69
C GLY A 302 -41.64 -15.44 7.35
N GLU A 303 -41.25 -14.82 6.23
CA GLU A 303 -41.36 -15.42 4.89
C GLU A 303 -40.48 -16.67 4.70
N GLY A 304 -40.81 -17.51 3.73
CA GLY A 304 -40.09 -18.77 3.49
C GLY A 304 -38.68 -18.54 2.92
N PHE A 305 -37.72 -19.40 3.26
CA PHE A 305 -36.34 -19.30 2.73
C PHE A 305 -36.29 -19.37 1.20
N ALA A 306 -37.09 -20.25 0.59
CA ALA A 306 -37.16 -20.38 -0.86
C ALA A 306 -37.62 -19.08 -1.54
N GLU A 307 -38.64 -18.43 -0.96
CA GLU A 307 -39.19 -17.16 -1.48
C GLU A 307 -38.17 -16.03 -1.38
N VAL A 308 -37.41 -15.98 -0.28
CA VAL A 308 -36.43 -14.92 0.00
C VAL A 308 -35.15 -15.06 -0.81
N VAL A 309 -34.71 -16.28 -1.14
CA VAL A 309 -33.45 -16.54 -1.86
C VAL A 309 -33.63 -16.56 -3.39
N GLU A 310 -34.79 -16.97 -3.90
CA GLU A 310 -35.05 -16.95 -5.35
C GLU A 310 -35.08 -15.53 -5.94
N ALA A 311 -35.40 -14.51 -5.14
CA ALA A 311 -35.57 -13.14 -5.61
C ALA A 311 -34.27 -12.44 -6.05
N GLU A 312 -33.10 -12.87 -5.56
CA GLU A 312 -31.88 -12.02 -5.54
C GLU A 312 -30.59 -12.77 -5.96
N GLU A 313 -30.70 -13.94 -6.61
CA GLU A 313 -29.57 -14.79 -7.05
C GLU A 313 -28.50 -15.07 -5.97
N LEU A 314 -28.86 -14.89 -4.70
CA LEU A 314 -27.95 -14.99 -3.59
C LEU A 314 -27.65 -16.46 -3.28
N SER A 315 -26.39 -16.80 -3.04
CA SER A 315 -26.07 -18.15 -2.58
C SER A 315 -26.65 -18.38 -1.17
N GLY A 316 -27.17 -19.58 -0.91
CA GLY A 316 -27.68 -19.93 0.42
C GLY A 316 -26.63 -19.77 1.53
N GLY A 317 -25.35 -19.92 1.22
CA GLY A 317 -24.24 -19.69 2.15
C GLY A 317 -24.06 -18.21 2.49
N ASP A 318 -24.10 -17.33 1.48
CA ASP A 318 -24.00 -15.88 1.68
C ASP A 318 -25.20 -15.33 2.44
N PHE A 319 -26.40 -15.86 2.20
CA PHE A 319 -27.58 -15.57 3.00
C PHE A 319 -27.35 -15.88 4.47
N VAL A 320 -26.97 -17.12 4.80
CA VAL A 320 -26.78 -17.56 6.18
C VAL A 320 -25.71 -16.72 6.88
N ARG A 321 -24.59 -16.46 6.20
CA ARG A 321 -23.50 -15.62 6.72
C ARG A 321 -23.98 -14.20 7.02
N THR A 322 -24.65 -13.56 6.07
CA THR A 322 -25.11 -12.17 6.21
C THR A 322 -26.13 -12.05 7.33
N ILE A 323 -27.07 -12.99 7.44
CA ILE A 323 -28.07 -12.99 8.52
C ILE A 323 -27.41 -13.22 9.89
N LYS A 324 -26.40 -14.08 10.00
CA LYS A 324 -25.64 -14.23 11.26
C LYS A 324 -24.95 -12.92 11.66
N GLN A 325 -24.26 -12.26 10.72
CA GLN A 325 -23.64 -10.95 10.96
C GLN A 325 -24.67 -9.89 11.38
N LEU A 326 -25.85 -9.89 10.75
CA LEU A 326 -26.96 -9.01 11.11
C LEU A 326 -27.48 -9.28 12.52
N ILE A 327 -27.67 -10.55 12.90
CA ILE A 327 -28.09 -10.95 14.24
C ILE A 327 -27.07 -10.48 15.28
N ASP A 328 -25.77 -10.64 15.01
CA ASP A 328 -24.73 -10.18 15.92
C ASP A 328 -24.73 -8.66 16.09
N LEU A 329 -24.92 -7.91 15.00
CA LEU A 329 -25.03 -6.45 15.06
C LEU A 329 -26.28 -5.99 15.84
N LEU A 330 -27.43 -6.63 15.61
CA LEU A 330 -28.67 -6.35 16.35
C LEU A 330 -28.53 -6.66 17.85
N ARG A 331 -27.83 -7.74 18.21
CA ARG A 331 -27.55 -8.07 19.61
C ARG A 331 -26.65 -7.02 20.27
N GLN A 332 -25.66 -6.49 19.55
CA GLN A 332 -24.88 -5.35 20.05
C GLN A 332 -25.77 -4.12 20.26
N LEU A 333 -26.64 -3.79 19.30
CA LEU A 333 -27.59 -2.68 19.44
C LEU A 333 -28.53 -2.86 20.64
N ALA A 334 -29.00 -4.08 20.89
CA ALA A 334 -29.83 -4.45 22.04
C ALA A 334 -29.15 -4.18 23.39
N ILE A 335 -27.82 -4.05 23.42
CA ILE A 335 -27.04 -3.73 24.62
C ILE A 335 -26.73 -2.23 24.69
N VAL A 336 -26.29 -1.63 23.58
CA VAL A 336 -25.68 -0.29 23.59
C VAL A 336 -26.65 0.86 23.32
N ALA A 337 -27.80 0.63 22.69
CA ALA A 337 -28.73 1.71 22.34
C ALA A 337 -29.24 2.44 23.61
N PRO A 338 -29.34 3.78 23.61
CA PRO A 338 -29.74 4.54 24.80
C PRO A 338 -31.24 4.34 25.11
N VAL A 339 -32.07 4.26 24.07
CA VAL A 339 -33.52 4.09 24.17
C VAL A 339 -33.88 2.63 24.45
N ALA A 340 -34.59 2.39 25.55
CA ALA A 340 -34.97 1.03 25.96
C ALA A 340 -35.94 0.33 25.00
N ALA A 341 -36.79 1.09 24.29
CA ALA A 341 -37.67 0.55 23.25
C ALA A 341 -36.85 0.02 22.06
N THR A 342 -35.85 0.79 21.61
CA THR A 342 -34.93 0.40 20.54
C THR A 342 -34.12 -0.85 20.92
N ARG A 343 -33.65 -0.94 22.17
CA ARG A 343 -32.98 -2.17 22.67
C ARG A 343 -33.87 -3.41 22.56
N ARG A 344 -35.13 -3.31 23.02
CA ARG A 344 -36.10 -4.41 22.92
C ARG A 344 -36.44 -4.76 21.48
N CYS A 345 -36.59 -3.77 20.62
CA CYS A 345 -36.86 -3.99 19.20
C CYS A 345 -35.69 -4.72 18.51
N ALA A 346 -34.45 -4.36 18.84
CA ALA A 346 -33.26 -5.01 18.30
C ALA A 346 -33.14 -6.47 18.75
N ASP A 347 -33.45 -6.74 20.02
CA ASP A 347 -33.50 -8.10 20.57
C ASP A 347 -34.56 -8.96 19.86
N GLN A 348 -35.79 -8.44 19.72
CA GLN A 348 -36.87 -9.09 18.99
C GLN A 348 -36.52 -9.33 17.51
N ALA A 349 -35.83 -8.39 16.87
CA ALA A 349 -35.37 -8.55 15.49
C ALA A 349 -34.34 -9.67 15.37
N ALA A 350 -33.38 -9.74 16.29
CA ALA A 350 -32.39 -10.81 16.34
C ALA A 350 -33.05 -12.19 16.54
N GLU A 351 -34.04 -12.28 17.43
CA GLU A 351 -34.84 -13.51 17.62
C GLU A 351 -35.61 -13.90 16.36
N ALA A 352 -36.28 -12.95 15.70
CA ALA A 352 -37.06 -13.20 14.49
C ALA A 352 -36.20 -13.70 13.31
N LEU A 353 -34.96 -13.21 13.20
CA LEU A 353 -33.99 -13.66 12.20
C LEU A 353 -33.42 -15.05 12.52
N PHE A 354 -33.35 -15.44 13.81
CA PHE A 354 -32.77 -16.70 14.26
C PHE A 354 -33.76 -17.87 14.14
N ARG A 355 -34.06 -18.28 12.90
CA ARG A 355 -34.99 -19.38 12.60
C ARG A 355 -34.54 -20.24 11.42
N GLY A 356 -35.23 -21.36 11.18
CA GLY A 356 -35.04 -22.20 10.00
C GLY A 356 -33.59 -22.61 9.74
N VAL A 357 -33.09 -22.33 8.53
CA VAL A 357 -31.71 -22.65 8.11
C VAL A 357 -30.62 -21.98 8.97
N ILE A 358 -30.91 -20.82 9.56
CA ILE A 358 -29.98 -20.09 10.44
C ILE A 358 -29.78 -20.85 11.75
N ALA A 359 -30.88 -21.29 12.37
CA ALA A 359 -30.85 -22.08 13.59
C ALA A 359 -30.19 -23.45 13.35
N ALA A 360 -30.52 -24.11 12.23
CA ALA A 360 -29.94 -25.40 11.86
C ALA A 360 -28.43 -25.32 11.62
N SER A 361 -27.95 -24.30 10.89
CA SER A 361 -26.50 -24.13 10.62
C SER A 361 -25.69 -23.84 11.88
N SER A 362 -26.29 -23.13 12.85
CA SER A 362 -25.62 -22.83 14.13
C SER A 362 -25.52 -24.07 15.03
N ALA A 363 -26.48 -25.01 14.95
CA ALA A 363 -26.40 -26.27 15.68
C ALA A 363 -25.27 -27.18 15.14
N ILE A 364 -25.09 -27.21 13.82
CA ILE A 364 -24.02 -28.00 13.17
C ILE A 364 -22.63 -27.45 13.55
N GLU A 365 -22.46 -26.13 13.64
CA GLU A 365 -21.20 -25.52 14.08
C GLU A 365 -20.81 -25.90 15.51
N ILE A 366 -21.79 -26.18 16.39
CA ILE A 366 -21.54 -26.58 17.78
C ILE A 366 -21.13 -28.07 17.86
N GLU A 367 -21.59 -28.92 16.95
CA GLU A 367 -21.28 -30.36 16.95
C GLU A 367 -19.88 -30.70 16.41
N VAL A 368 -19.20 -29.76 15.74
CA VAL A 368 -17.80 -29.94 15.31
C VAL A 368 -16.86 -29.63 16.49
N GLU A 369 -16.75 -30.55 17.44
CA GLU A 369 -15.73 -30.49 18.50
C GLU A 369 -14.30 -30.54 17.91
N PRO A 370 -13.31 -29.90 18.56
CA PRO A 370 -11.95 -29.82 18.05
C PRO A 370 -11.32 -31.22 18.01
N ILE A 371 -10.77 -31.58 16.86
CA ILE A 371 -9.90 -32.76 16.72
C ILE A 371 -8.80 -32.62 17.77
N ALA A 372 -8.82 -33.48 18.78
CA ALA A 372 -7.76 -33.57 19.77
C ALA A 372 -6.46 -33.89 19.04
N VAL A 373 -5.57 -32.90 18.93
CA VAL A 373 -4.22 -33.12 18.43
C VAL A 373 -3.48 -33.89 19.52
N GLU A 374 -3.39 -35.21 19.34
CA GLU A 374 -2.50 -36.05 20.16
C GLU A 374 -1.09 -35.48 20.08
N ALA A 375 -0.55 -35.09 21.23
CA ALA A 375 0.83 -34.65 21.35
C ALA A 375 1.76 -35.78 20.93
N PRO A 376 2.79 -35.52 20.10
CA PRO A 376 3.72 -36.56 19.70
C PRO A 376 4.47 -37.11 20.92
N PRO A 377 4.76 -38.43 20.96
CA PRO A 377 5.45 -39.04 22.09
C PRO A 377 6.84 -38.42 22.27
N ALA A 378 7.13 -38.01 23.50
CA ALA A 378 8.43 -37.46 23.89
C ALA A 378 9.53 -38.50 23.64
N GLY A 379 10.30 -38.29 22.58
CA GLY A 379 11.49 -39.07 22.28
C GLY A 379 12.67 -38.64 23.13
N GLY A 380 13.32 -39.62 23.76
CA GLY A 380 14.76 -39.59 23.99
C GLY A 380 15.23 -39.49 25.44
N ALA A 381 15.38 -40.63 26.11
CA ALA A 381 16.44 -40.84 27.08
C ALA A 381 17.44 -41.82 26.46
N VAL A 382 18.53 -41.29 25.89
CA VAL A 382 19.72 -42.07 25.54
C VAL A 382 20.71 -41.91 26.68
N GLY A 383 20.84 -42.96 27.49
CA GLY A 383 21.98 -43.18 28.37
C GLY A 383 22.85 -44.27 27.77
N GLY A 384 24.16 -44.02 27.68
CA GLY A 384 25.18 -44.92 27.14
C GLY A 384 26.45 -44.17 26.80
#